data_AF-A0A452ZUR5-F1
#
_entry.id   AF-A0A452ZUR5-F1
#
_cell.length_a   1.000
_cell.length_b   1.000
_cell.length_c   1.000
_cell.angle_alpha   90.00
_cell.angle_beta   90.00
_cell.angle_gamma   90.00
#
_symmetry.space_group_name_H-M   'P 1'
#
loop_
_entity.id
_entity.type
_entity.pdbx_description
1 polymer ?
#
loop_
_entity_poly.entity_id
_entity_poly.type
_entity_poly.pdbx_seq_one_letter_code
_entity_poly.pdbx_strand_id
1 'polypeptide(L)'
;MGAATALHSAACYAHGRFSNGVAYPITLSAIIGLSGWLPCSRTLRTKIESSQTAFRRAAALPIMLGHGSGDEVVTYRNGERSAEFLRNSGFSYLNLKAYNGLGHHTIPEEMDDVSKWLRARLGLDRSCG
;
A
#
# COMPACT_ATOMS: atom_id res chain seq x y z
N MET A 1 13.07 0.56 2.60
CA MET A 1 13.05 0.75 1.13
C MET A 1 12.06 -0.16 0.40
N GLY A 2 11.97 -1.47 0.69
CA GLY A 2 11.07 -2.39 -0.03
C GLY A 2 9.59 -1.96 -0.02
N ALA A 3 9.08 -1.45 1.11
CA ALA A 3 7.72 -0.91 1.19
C ALA A 3 7.47 0.26 0.21
N ALA A 4 8.46 1.13 -0.02
CA ALA A 4 8.33 2.22 -0.98
C ALA A 4 8.21 1.70 -2.42
N THR A 5 8.95 0.66 -2.77
CA THR A 5 8.83 -0.02 -4.08
C THR A 5 7.45 -0.67 -4.23
N ALA A 6 6.94 -1.34 -3.19
CA ALA A 6 5.61 -1.95 -3.22
C ALA A 6 4.50 -0.91 -3.46
N LEU A 7 4.57 0.25 -2.80
CA LEU A 7 3.61 1.34 -3.01
C LEU A 7 3.78 2.01 -4.39
N HIS A 8 5.01 2.10 -4.91
CA HIS A 8 5.24 2.53 -6.27
C HIS A 8 4.60 1.58 -7.29
N SER A 9 4.74 0.26 -7.08
CA SER A 9 4.08 -0.76 -7.88
C SER A 9 2.55 -0.64 -7.84
N ALA A 10 1.96 -0.32 -6.68
CA ALA A 10 0.53 -0.04 -6.56
C ALA A 10 0.10 1.15 -7.45
N ALA A 11 0.86 2.24 -7.42
CA ALA A 11 0.64 3.41 -8.27
C ALA A 11 0.76 3.09 -9.77
N CYS A 12 1.80 2.36 -10.17
CA CYS A 12 2.01 1.95 -11.56
C CYS A 12 0.93 0.99 -12.05
N TYR A 13 0.51 0.02 -11.23
CA TYR A 13 -0.60 -0.87 -11.55
C TYR A 13 -1.91 -0.11 -11.75
N ALA A 14 -2.23 0.80 -10.81
CA ALA A 14 -3.44 1.60 -10.91
C ALA A 14 -3.41 2.47 -12.18
N HIS A 15 -2.29 3.15 -12.46
CA HIS A 15 -2.11 3.90 -13.70
C HIS A 15 -2.12 3.00 -14.95
N GLY A 16 -1.69 1.74 -14.81
CA GLY A 16 -1.57 0.73 -15.88
C GLY A 16 -0.26 0.79 -16.66
N ARG A 17 0.69 1.61 -16.22
CA ARG A 17 2.00 1.78 -16.85
C ARG A 17 3.03 2.32 -15.86
N PHE A 18 4.29 2.07 -16.17
CA PHE A 18 5.44 2.69 -15.51
C PHE A 18 5.59 4.17 -15.93
N SER A 19 6.46 4.89 -15.24
CA SER A 19 6.76 6.30 -15.54
C SER A 19 7.38 6.51 -16.93
N ASN A 20 8.08 5.51 -17.46
CA ASN A 20 8.65 5.53 -18.81
C ASN A 20 7.62 5.20 -19.91
N GLY A 21 6.34 5.05 -19.57
CA GLY A 21 5.25 4.79 -20.51
C GLY A 21 5.02 3.32 -20.83
N VAL A 22 5.92 2.40 -20.45
CA VAL A 22 5.75 0.96 -20.65
C VAL A 22 4.57 0.44 -19.84
N ALA A 23 3.71 -0.38 -20.45
CA ALA A 23 2.55 -0.97 -19.78
C ALA A 23 2.97 -1.79 -18.54
N TYR A 24 2.17 -1.71 -17.47
CA TYR A 24 2.43 -2.48 -16.26
C TYR A 24 1.91 -3.91 -16.49
N PRO A 25 2.77 -4.94 -16.51
CA PRO A 25 2.45 -6.23 -17.14
C PRO A 25 1.64 -7.18 -16.25
N ILE A 26 1.54 -6.91 -14.95
CA ILE A 26 0.94 -7.82 -13.97
C ILE A 26 -0.27 -7.18 -13.30
N THR A 27 -1.25 -8.02 -12.97
CA THR A 27 -2.37 -7.63 -12.12
C THR A 27 -2.02 -7.86 -10.66
N LEU A 28 -2.19 -6.82 -9.84
CA LEU A 28 -1.94 -6.90 -8.39
C LEU A 28 -3.24 -7.20 -7.65
N SER A 29 -3.21 -8.20 -6.77
CA SER A 29 -4.37 -8.58 -5.93
C SER A 29 -4.35 -7.93 -4.55
N ALA A 30 -3.18 -7.56 -4.04
CA ALA A 30 -2.99 -6.93 -2.74
C ALA A 30 -1.59 -6.31 -2.64
N ILE A 31 -1.44 -5.29 -1.79
CA ILE A 31 -0.15 -4.67 -1.46
C ILE A 31 0.00 -4.49 0.04
N ILE A 32 1.19 -4.77 0.56
CA ILE A 32 1.57 -4.52 1.95
C ILE A 32 2.82 -3.64 1.97
N GLY A 33 2.82 -2.61 2.81
CA GLY A 33 3.99 -1.78 3.08
C GLY A 33 4.22 -1.64 4.57
N LEU A 34 5.35 -2.12 5.08
CA LEU A 34 5.74 -2.00 6.49
C LEU A 34 6.88 -0.97 6.62
N SER A 35 6.75 -0.06 7.59
CA SER A 35 7.76 0.97 7.92
C SER A 35 8.29 1.71 6.68
N GLY A 36 7.35 2.22 5.87
CA GLY A 36 7.61 2.70 4.51
C GLY A 36 7.09 4.10 4.21
N TRP A 37 7.24 4.51 2.96
CA TRP A 37 6.70 5.76 2.44
C TRP A 37 6.31 5.61 0.96
N LEU A 38 5.41 6.47 0.47
CA LEU A 38 5.02 6.55 -0.94
C LEU A 38 6.00 7.45 -1.70
N PRO A 39 6.79 6.93 -2.66
CA PRO A 39 7.59 7.76 -3.54
C PRO A 39 6.71 8.45 -4.61
N CYS A 40 7.20 9.57 -5.15
CA CYS A 40 6.57 10.28 -6.26
C CYS A 40 5.09 10.69 -6.07
N SER A 41 4.66 10.87 -4.81
CA SER A 41 3.27 11.16 -4.43
C SER A 41 2.63 12.33 -5.18
N ARG A 42 3.41 13.37 -5.49
CA ARG A 42 2.95 14.58 -6.21
C ARG A 42 2.34 14.30 -7.58
N THR A 43 2.79 13.26 -8.28
CA THR A 43 2.30 12.93 -9.63
C THR A 43 1.19 11.89 -9.64
N LEU A 44 0.92 11.27 -8.49
CA LEU A 44 0.01 10.13 -8.39
C LEU A 44 -1.42 10.54 -8.77
N ARG A 45 -1.94 11.58 -8.14
CA ARG A 45 -3.31 12.05 -8.34
C ARG A 45 -3.63 12.31 -9.80
N THR A 46 -2.79 13.10 -10.49
CA THR A 46 -2.95 13.39 -11.92
C THR A 46 -2.95 12.13 -12.78
N LYS A 47 -2.08 11.15 -12.47
CA LYS A 47 -2.04 9.86 -13.19
C LYS A 47 -3.31 9.04 -13.01
N ILE A 48 -3.91 9.07 -11.82
CA ILE A 48 -5.14 8.32 -11.55
C ILE A 48 -6.36 9.03 -12.16
N GLU A 49 -6.46 10.35 -12.03
CA GLU A 49 -7.56 11.16 -12.59
C GLU A 49 -7.57 11.15 -14.13
N SER A 50 -6.43 10.84 -14.78
CA SER A 50 -6.34 10.75 -16.24
C SER A 50 -7.22 9.66 -16.89
N SER A 51 -7.71 8.68 -16.12
CA SER A 51 -8.48 7.57 -16.66
C SER A 51 -9.44 6.97 -15.63
N GLN A 52 -10.70 6.78 -16.04
CA GLN A 52 -11.70 6.07 -15.22
C GLN A 52 -11.26 4.64 -14.87
N THR A 53 -10.55 3.96 -15.79
CA THR A 53 -9.98 2.64 -15.55
C THR A 53 -8.89 2.68 -14.48
N ALA A 54 -8.08 3.74 -14.46
CA ALA A 54 -7.06 3.91 -13.44
C ALA A 54 -7.68 4.13 -12.06
N PHE A 55 -8.69 4.99 -11.98
CA PHE A 55 -9.46 5.21 -10.76
C PHE A 55 -10.10 3.92 -10.23
N ARG A 56 -10.74 3.12 -11.11
CA ARG A 56 -11.34 1.83 -10.71
C ARG A 56 -10.30 0.85 -10.18
N ARG A 57 -9.12 0.75 -10.81
CA ARG A 57 -8.02 -0.11 -10.33
C ARG A 57 -7.49 0.37 -8.98
N ALA A 58 -7.32 1.68 -8.78
CA ALA A 58 -6.90 2.24 -7.51
C ALA A 58 -7.89 1.92 -6.39
N ALA A 59 -9.19 2.16 -6.64
CA ALA A 59 -10.25 1.94 -5.66
C ALA A 59 -10.41 0.47 -5.26
N ALA A 60 -10.18 -0.45 -6.22
CA ALA A 60 -10.32 -1.88 -6.00
C ALA A 60 -9.10 -2.54 -5.35
N LEU A 61 -7.90 -1.93 -5.42
CA LEU A 61 -6.67 -2.54 -4.92
C LEU A 61 -6.60 -2.48 -3.38
N PRO A 62 -6.61 -3.62 -2.68
CA PRO A 62 -6.45 -3.65 -1.23
C PRO A 62 -5.00 -3.31 -0.85
N ILE A 63 -4.83 -2.35 0.06
CA ILE A 63 -3.54 -1.93 0.59
C ILE A 63 -3.56 -2.02 2.12
N MET A 64 -2.56 -2.67 2.70
CA MET A 64 -2.26 -2.61 4.13
C MET A 64 -0.93 -1.89 4.36
N LEU A 65 -0.94 -0.91 5.25
CA LEU A 65 0.24 -0.22 5.74
C LEU A 65 0.41 -0.53 7.23
N GLY A 66 1.61 -0.92 7.63
CA GLY A 66 2.02 -1.07 9.03
C GLY A 66 3.15 -0.11 9.32
N HIS A 67 3.10 0.61 10.44
CA HIS A 67 4.16 1.56 10.79
C HIS A 67 4.27 1.75 12.30
N GLY A 68 5.50 1.72 12.81
CA GLY A 68 5.79 1.99 14.21
C GLY A 68 5.77 3.49 14.55
N SER A 69 5.13 3.87 15.67
CA SER A 69 5.13 5.28 16.13
C SER A 69 6.49 5.74 16.66
N GLY A 70 7.37 4.80 17.03
CA GLY A 70 8.74 5.04 17.47
C GLY A 70 9.79 4.85 16.37
N ASP A 71 9.39 4.79 15.10
CA ASP A 71 10.33 4.64 13.98
C ASP A 71 11.14 5.94 13.78
N GLU A 72 12.46 5.86 14.06
CA GLU A 72 13.39 6.98 13.92
C GLU A 72 14.07 7.04 12.55
N VAL A 73 13.98 5.97 11.74
CA VAL A 73 14.62 5.89 10.41
C VAL A 73 13.68 6.39 9.33
N VAL A 74 12.43 5.91 9.35
CA VAL A 74 11.34 6.40 8.52
C VAL A 74 10.23 6.82 9.46
N THR A 75 10.17 8.11 9.79
CA THR A 75 9.21 8.60 10.77
C THR A 75 7.77 8.18 10.46
N TYR A 76 6.99 7.87 11.50
CA TYR A 76 5.58 7.52 11.38
C TYR A 76 4.77 8.51 10.52
N ARG A 77 5.11 9.80 10.60
CA ARG A 77 4.53 10.88 9.78
C ARG A 77 4.67 10.63 8.27
N ASN A 78 5.74 9.97 7.82
CA ASN A 78 5.89 9.59 6.42
C ASN A 78 4.88 8.50 6.02
N GLY A 79 4.63 7.52 6.90
CA GLY A 79 3.58 6.51 6.73
C GLY A 79 2.18 7.14 6.65
N GLU A 80 1.87 8.04 7.59
CA GLU A 80 0.58 8.78 7.61
C GLU A 80 0.35 9.57 6.33
N ARG A 81 1.32 10.42 5.95
CA ARG A 81 1.24 11.19 4.71
C ARG A 81 1.08 10.30 3.49
N SER A 82 1.76 9.16 3.46
CA SER A 82 1.65 8.20 2.35
C SER A 82 0.24 7.63 2.25
N ALA A 83 -0.36 7.27 3.38
CA ALA A 83 -1.75 6.80 3.45
C ALA A 83 -2.74 7.88 3.01
N GLU A 84 -2.55 9.13 3.45
CA GLU A 84 -3.36 10.28 3.04
C GLU A 84 -3.28 10.53 1.53
N PHE A 85 -2.06 10.57 0.97
CA PHE A 85 -1.87 10.77 -0.47
C PHE A 85 -2.50 9.64 -1.30
N LEU A 86 -2.39 8.38 -0.86
CA LEU A 86 -3.04 7.25 -1.52
C LEU A 86 -4.56 7.40 -1.49
N ARG A 87 -5.15 7.66 -0.32
CA ARG A 87 -6.60 7.87 -0.17
C ARG A 87 -7.10 9.01 -1.05
N ASN A 88 -6.43 10.15 -1.00
CA ASN A 88 -6.76 11.34 -1.80
C ASN A 88 -6.57 11.12 -3.32
N SER A 89 -5.82 10.09 -3.71
CA SER A 89 -5.62 9.70 -5.12
C SER A 89 -6.55 8.58 -5.58
N GLY A 90 -7.54 8.16 -4.77
CA GLY A 90 -8.55 7.18 -5.16
C GLY A 90 -8.31 5.75 -4.64
N PHE A 91 -7.26 5.50 -3.85
CA PHE A 91 -7.06 4.20 -3.19
C PHE A 91 -7.96 4.10 -1.95
N SER A 92 -9.24 3.82 -2.17
CA SER A 92 -10.26 3.73 -1.12
C SER A 92 -10.09 2.49 -0.23
N TYR A 93 -9.49 1.41 -0.74
CA TYR A 93 -9.33 0.17 0.01
C TYR A 93 -8.00 0.09 0.78
N LEU A 94 -7.75 1.09 1.64
CA LEU A 94 -6.48 1.26 2.35
C LEU A 94 -6.67 1.22 3.88
N ASN A 95 -5.94 0.32 4.53
CA ASN A 95 -5.79 0.26 5.98
C ASN A 95 -4.39 0.71 6.40
N LEU A 96 -4.28 1.63 7.37
CA LEU A 96 -3.02 1.99 8.02
C LEU A 96 -3.13 1.58 9.50
N LYS A 97 -2.23 0.72 9.95
CA LYS A 97 -2.13 0.29 11.34
C LYS A 97 -0.85 0.87 11.96
N ALA A 98 -1.02 1.57 13.08
CA ALA A 98 0.07 2.08 13.89
C ALA A 98 0.44 1.10 14.99
N TYR A 99 1.74 0.88 15.21
CA TYR A 99 2.25 0.04 16.30
C TYR A 99 2.96 0.93 17.32
N ASN A 100 2.39 1.04 18.53
CA ASN A 100 2.87 2.01 19.51
C ASN A 100 4.26 1.63 20.05
N GLY A 101 5.21 2.55 19.99
CA GLY A 101 6.58 2.33 20.46
C GLY A 101 7.45 1.43 19.56
N LEU A 102 6.90 0.90 18.46
CA LEU A 102 7.67 0.12 17.50
C LEU A 102 8.65 1.02 16.73
N GLY A 103 9.91 0.59 16.66
CA GLY A 103 10.97 1.25 15.89
C GLY A 103 11.04 0.77 14.43
N HIS A 104 12.21 0.91 13.80
CA HIS A 104 12.42 0.47 12.40
C HIS A 104 12.71 -1.03 12.28
N HIS A 105 11.82 -1.87 12.78
CA HIS A 105 11.88 -3.33 12.67
C HIS A 105 10.46 -3.90 12.72
N THR A 106 10.35 -5.21 12.53
CA THR A 106 9.07 -5.93 12.60
C THR A 106 8.92 -6.64 13.95
N ILE A 107 7.68 -6.79 14.42
CA ILE A 107 7.35 -7.56 15.62
C ILE A 107 6.34 -8.68 15.31
N PRO A 108 6.27 -9.75 16.12
CA PRO A 108 5.34 -10.85 15.90
C PRO A 108 3.88 -10.40 15.74
N GLU A 109 3.44 -9.42 16.52
CA GLU A 109 2.08 -8.88 16.48
C GLU A 109 1.77 -8.24 15.12
N GLU A 110 2.72 -7.51 14.54
CA GLU A 110 2.59 -6.93 13.19
C GLU A 110 2.50 -8.03 12.13
N MET A 111 3.33 -9.07 12.24
CA MET A 111 3.32 -10.19 11.30
C MET A 111 2.03 -11.03 11.41
N ASP A 112 1.47 -11.17 12.61
CA ASP A 112 0.18 -11.81 12.84
C ASP A 112 -0.96 -11.03 12.18
N ASP A 113 -0.95 -9.70 12.29
CA ASP A 113 -1.93 -8.85 11.59
C ASP A 113 -1.82 -8.99 10.07
N VAL A 114 -0.58 -9.00 9.54
CA VAL A 114 -0.32 -9.20 8.12
C VAL A 114 -0.86 -10.55 7.66
N SER A 115 -0.59 -11.62 8.42
CA SER A 115 -1.09 -12.97 8.14
C SER A 115 -2.62 -13.02 8.12
N LYS A 116 -3.27 -12.47 9.16
CA LYS A 116 -4.74 -12.39 9.25
C LYS A 116 -5.33 -11.58 8.10
N TRP A 117 -4.72 -10.44 7.76
CA TRP A 117 -5.18 -9.60 6.67
C TRP A 117 -5.06 -10.31 5.32
N LEU A 118 -3.93 -10.98 5.05
CA LEU A 118 -3.75 -11.76 3.82
C LEU A 118 -4.74 -12.90 3.69
N ARG A 119 -4.95 -13.66 4.77
CA ARG A 119 -5.92 -14.77 4.79
C ARG A 119 -7.33 -14.31 4.45
N ALA A 120 -7.77 -13.22 5.09
CA ALA A 120 -9.07 -12.62 4.83
C ALA A 120 -9.21 -12.08 3.40
N ARG A 121 -8.13 -11.52 2.82
CA ARG A 121 -8.14 -10.93 1.48
C ARG A 121 -8.07 -11.94 0.35
N LEU A 122 -7.30 -13.01 0.55
CA LEU A 122 -7.08 -14.06 -0.44
C LEU A 122 -8.02 -15.25 -0.27
N GLY A 123 -8.91 -15.21 0.73
CA GLY A 123 -9.88 -16.27 0.99
C GLY A 123 -9.24 -17.59 1.43
N LEU A 124 -8.08 -17.52 2.09
CA LEU A 124 -7.28 -18.71 2.46
C LEU A 124 -7.82 -19.44 3.70
N ASP A 125 -8.81 -18.87 4.39
CA ASP A 125 -9.50 -19.54 5.50
C ASP A 125 -10.59 -20.51 4.99
N ARG A 126 -10.68 -20.74 3.68
CA ARG A 126 -11.53 -21.78 3.08
C ARG A 126 -10.82 -23.13 3.06
N SER A 127 -10.76 -23.78 4.21
CA SER A 127 -10.51 -25.21 4.31
C SER A 127 -11.36 -25.81 5.43
N CYS A 128 -12.12 -26.85 5.06
CA CYS A 128 -13.13 -27.61 5.82
C CYS A 128 -14.54 -27.01 5.88
N GLY A 129 -15.30 -27.26 4.81
CA GLY A 129 -16.75 -27.48 4.82
C GLY A 129 -17.05 -28.65 3.89
#